data_AF-A0A7X9HBC6-F1
#
_entry.id   AF-A0A7X9HBC6-F1
#
_cell.length_a   1.000
_cell.length_b   1.000
_cell.length_c   1.000
_cell.angle_alpha   90.00
_cell.angle_beta   90.00
_cell.angle_gamma   90.00
#
_symmetry.space_group_name_H-M   'P 1'
#
loop_
_entity.id
_entity.type
_entity.pdbx_description
1 polymer ?
#
loop_
_entity_poly.entity_id
_entity_poly.type
_entity_poly.pdbx_seq_one_letter_code
_entity_poly.pdbx_strand_id
1 'polypeptide(L)'
;MMSFIKSRSLLYLALILLTGLIACDKESEKEVLEPKFESFTLRPEFNSGLNEVVVGDRSGIEIKLTVPYNVSLNNLVVSFNYVGVKVEVNGVEQISNVTANDFSQPVTYTVFGINSEPREYTVTITKKLPQLPQVYVEVEGRQEYRDDEKETYKKITLKVMDPDNLYTSTTEFNAIGEMKGRGNSTWYGVPKKPYRIKLDEKSSLLSMSTDKNWALLANFYDKTLLRNLTAFEISKIVEMPWTPKSVSVDYYLKIEFEIGRQKNVFCEWHFIIFLVDMPLFSAPENHF
;
A
#
# COMPACT_ATOMS: atom_id res chain seq x y z
N MET A 1 12.12 64.69 -81.31
CA MET A 1 12.31 63.35 -80.71
C MET A 1 13.01 63.48 -79.36
N MET A 2 12.40 64.13 -78.35
CA MET A 2 13.08 64.35 -77.05
C MET A 2 12.15 64.71 -75.86
N SER A 3 10.84 64.43 -75.93
CA SER A 3 9.88 64.77 -74.86
C SER A 3 9.21 63.54 -74.20
N PHE A 4 9.22 62.37 -74.84
CA PHE A 4 8.47 61.19 -74.34
C PHE A 4 9.21 60.29 -73.34
N ILE A 5 10.48 60.58 -73.01
CA ILE A 5 11.31 59.70 -72.16
C ILE A 5 11.24 60.09 -70.66
N LYS A 6 10.92 61.34 -70.31
CA LYS A 6 10.87 61.78 -68.89
C LYS A 6 9.62 61.36 -68.12
N SER A 7 8.48 61.14 -68.78
CA SER A 7 7.21 60.80 -68.11
C SER A 7 7.17 59.35 -67.59
N ARG A 8 7.74 58.40 -68.34
CA ARG A 8 7.79 56.99 -67.90
C ARG A 8 8.74 56.79 -66.72
N SER A 9 9.85 57.53 -66.66
CA SER A 9 10.82 57.44 -65.55
C SER A 9 10.25 57.91 -64.20
N LEU A 10 9.34 58.90 -64.18
CA LEU A 10 8.66 59.32 -62.95
C LEU A 10 7.57 58.33 -62.51
N LEU A 11 6.90 57.65 -63.45
CA LEU A 11 5.88 56.63 -63.15
C LEU A 11 6.51 55.34 -62.59
N TYR A 12 7.68 54.93 -63.06
CA TYR A 12 8.41 53.81 -62.46
C TYR A 12 8.99 54.15 -61.09
N LEU A 13 9.42 55.39 -60.86
CA LEU A 13 9.91 55.82 -59.54
C LEU A 13 8.77 55.90 -58.50
N ALA A 14 7.57 56.32 -58.90
CA ALA A 14 6.39 56.31 -58.05
C ALA A 14 5.85 54.88 -57.76
N LEU A 15 5.97 53.95 -58.72
CA LEU A 15 5.57 52.55 -58.53
C LEU A 15 6.57 51.77 -57.65
N ILE A 16 7.86 52.13 -57.68
CA ILE A 16 8.90 51.56 -56.81
C ILE A 16 8.84 52.16 -55.39
N LEU A 17 8.35 53.39 -55.22
CA LEU A 17 8.10 53.97 -53.90
C LEU A 17 6.80 53.46 -53.24
N LEU A 18 5.81 52.98 -54.01
CA LEU A 18 4.57 52.43 -53.48
C LEU A 18 4.69 50.96 -53.03
N THR A 19 5.70 50.22 -53.52
CA THR A 19 6.00 48.85 -53.06
C THR A 19 6.86 48.80 -51.80
N GLY A 20 7.34 49.95 -51.30
CA GLY A 20 8.18 50.05 -50.10
C GLY A 20 7.43 50.15 -48.75
N LEU A 21 6.10 50.19 -48.75
CA LEU A 21 5.29 50.31 -47.51
C LEU A 21 4.58 49.03 -47.08
N ILE A 22 4.79 47.91 -47.77
CA ILE A 22 4.46 46.59 -47.21
C ILE A 22 5.72 46.08 -46.50
N ALA A 23 6.14 46.79 -45.46
CA ALA A 23 6.88 46.16 -44.37
C ALA A 23 5.89 45.20 -43.72
N CYS A 24 5.83 43.99 -44.28
CA CYS A 24 5.18 42.87 -43.66
C CYS A 24 5.99 42.60 -42.38
N ASP A 25 5.51 43.11 -41.24
CA ASP A 25 5.94 42.59 -39.95
C ASP A 25 5.72 41.09 -40.04
N LYS A 26 6.81 40.34 -40.21
CA LYS A 26 6.78 38.92 -39.95
C LYS A 26 6.48 38.83 -38.47
N GLU A 27 5.21 38.66 -38.12
CA GLU A 27 4.81 38.18 -36.81
C GLU A 27 5.62 36.91 -36.60
N SER A 28 6.68 37.00 -35.81
CA SER A 28 7.42 35.83 -35.38
C SER A 28 6.41 34.97 -34.65
N GLU A 29 6.13 33.79 -35.18
CA GLU A 29 5.23 32.81 -34.58
C GLU A 29 5.68 32.64 -33.12
N LYS A 30 4.92 33.23 -32.18
CA LYS A 30 5.30 33.18 -30.77
C LYS A 30 5.22 31.73 -30.35
N GLU A 31 6.32 31.18 -29.86
CA GLU A 31 6.35 29.81 -29.35
C GLU A 31 5.25 29.65 -28.28
N VAL A 32 4.29 28.75 -28.51
CA VAL A 32 3.23 28.42 -27.56
C VAL A 32 3.54 27.04 -27.01
N LEU A 33 3.64 26.95 -25.69
CA LEU A 33 3.86 25.70 -24.97
C LEU A 33 2.69 25.46 -24.04
N GLU A 34 1.84 24.47 -24.34
CA GLU A 34 0.70 24.13 -23.49
C GLU A 34 1.15 23.33 -22.25
N PRO A 35 0.83 23.81 -21.03
CA PRO A 35 1.29 23.17 -19.81
C PRO A 35 0.55 21.85 -19.55
N LYS A 36 1.31 20.81 -19.21
CA LYS A 36 0.77 19.51 -18.80
C LYS A 36 1.77 18.64 -18.05
N PHE A 37 1.27 17.78 -17.16
CA PHE A 37 2.07 16.65 -16.67
C PHE A 37 2.12 15.52 -17.70
N GLU A 38 3.31 14.95 -17.88
CA GLU A 38 3.54 13.73 -18.67
C GLU A 38 3.56 12.48 -17.80
N SER A 39 4.10 12.62 -16.58
CA SER A 39 4.11 11.56 -15.57
C SER A 39 3.95 12.16 -14.18
N PHE A 40 3.36 11.40 -13.26
CA PHE A 40 3.24 11.77 -11.86
C PHE A 40 3.27 10.48 -11.03
N THR A 41 4.28 10.33 -10.18
CA THR A 41 4.55 9.07 -9.47
C THR A 41 5.05 9.35 -8.06
N LEU A 42 4.89 8.39 -7.15
CA LEU A 42 5.65 8.32 -5.90
C LEU A 42 6.66 7.19 -6.01
N ARG A 43 7.89 7.44 -5.56
CA ARG A 43 8.97 6.46 -5.59
C ARG A 43 9.45 6.11 -4.18
N PRO A 44 9.76 4.83 -3.90
CA PRO A 44 10.37 4.40 -2.64
C PRO A 44 11.63 5.18 -2.25
N GLU A 45 12.45 5.54 -3.24
CA GLU A 45 13.70 6.30 -3.07
C GLU A 45 13.52 7.64 -2.33
N PHE A 46 12.34 8.26 -2.48
CA PHE A 46 12.02 9.57 -1.86
C PHE A 46 10.94 9.46 -0.77
N ASN A 47 10.36 8.27 -0.58
CA ASN A 47 9.24 8.03 0.34
C ASN A 47 9.40 6.67 1.00
N SER A 48 10.04 6.64 2.18
CA SER A 48 10.44 5.40 2.88
C SER A 48 9.29 4.46 3.26
N GLY A 49 8.04 4.91 3.22
CA GLY A 49 6.87 4.07 3.46
C GLY A 49 6.43 3.23 2.25
N LEU A 50 7.03 3.43 1.08
CA LEU A 50 6.67 2.72 -0.15
C LEU A 50 7.65 1.57 -0.43
N ASN A 51 7.10 0.42 -0.83
CA ASN A 51 7.88 -0.74 -1.27
C ASN A 51 7.99 -0.81 -2.80
N GLU A 52 7.10 -0.11 -3.51
CA GLU A 52 7.01 -0.10 -4.97
C GLU A 52 6.67 1.30 -5.48
N VAL A 53 6.92 1.53 -6.77
CA VAL A 53 6.54 2.79 -7.42
C VAL A 53 5.03 2.86 -7.55
N VAL A 54 4.43 3.95 -7.07
CA VAL A 54 3.00 4.22 -7.23
C VAL A 54 2.83 5.19 -8.39
N VAL A 55 2.13 4.73 -9.44
CA VAL A 55 1.84 5.53 -10.62
C VAL A 55 0.51 6.25 -10.46
N GLY A 56 0.48 7.55 -10.76
CA GLY A 56 -0.76 8.33 -10.75
C GLY A 56 -1.65 8.01 -11.93
N ASP A 57 -2.92 7.73 -11.63
CA ASP A 57 -3.98 7.60 -12.61
C ASP A 57 -4.53 8.98 -12.94
N ARG A 58 -4.39 9.40 -14.20
CA ARG A 58 -4.75 10.75 -14.65
C ARG A 58 -6.00 10.72 -15.51
N SER A 59 -7.02 11.47 -15.09
CA SER A 59 -8.23 11.74 -15.85
C SER A 59 -8.40 13.24 -16.05
N GLY A 60 -7.95 13.75 -17.19
CA GLY A 60 -7.95 15.19 -17.47
C GLY A 60 -7.02 15.96 -16.54
N ILE A 61 -7.61 16.75 -15.64
CA ILE A 61 -6.94 17.55 -14.60
C ILE A 61 -6.90 16.85 -13.24
N GLU A 62 -7.57 15.71 -13.07
CA GLU A 62 -7.48 14.92 -11.84
C GLU A 62 -6.32 13.93 -11.93
N ILE A 63 -5.52 13.83 -10.86
CA ILE A 63 -4.48 12.81 -10.70
C ILE A 63 -4.73 12.09 -9.38
N LYS A 64 -4.95 10.79 -9.44
CA LYS A 64 -5.24 9.97 -8.26
C LYS A 64 -4.12 8.96 -8.02
N LEU A 65 -3.66 8.89 -6.78
CA LEU A 65 -2.69 7.89 -6.32
C LEU A 65 -3.28 7.12 -5.14
N THR A 66 -2.93 5.84 -5.04
CA THR A 66 -3.32 5.00 -3.91
C THR A 66 -2.08 4.38 -3.27
N VAL A 67 -1.82 4.74 -2.02
CA VAL A 67 -0.64 4.27 -1.25
C VAL A 67 -1.03 3.21 -0.22
N PRO A 68 -0.09 2.37 0.26
CA PRO A 68 -0.32 1.49 1.40
C PRO A 68 -0.86 2.22 2.65
N TYR A 69 -1.54 1.49 3.52
CA TYR A 69 -2.26 2.06 4.67
C TYR A 69 -1.34 2.84 5.63
N ASN A 70 -0.15 2.31 5.88
CA ASN A 70 0.82 2.84 6.84
C ASN A 70 1.60 4.08 6.32
N VAL A 71 1.48 4.45 5.05
CA VAL A 71 2.19 5.60 4.47
C VAL A 71 1.66 6.89 5.07
N SER A 72 2.56 7.75 5.58
CA SER A 72 2.19 9.11 6.00
C SER A 72 1.93 9.99 4.78
N LEU A 73 0.84 10.77 4.81
CA LEU A 73 0.51 11.69 3.71
C LEU A 73 1.09 13.09 3.91
N ASN A 74 1.60 13.41 5.09
CA ASN A 74 1.91 14.79 5.49
C ASN A 74 3.20 15.35 4.86
N ASN A 75 4.02 14.49 4.24
CA ASN A 75 5.34 14.86 3.75
C ASN A 75 5.78 13.93 2.61
N LEU A 76 4.98 13.85 1.55
CA LEU A 76 5.30 13.01 0.39
C LEU A 76 6.01 13.82 -0.70
N VAL A 77 7.04 13.22 -1.29
CA VAL A 77 7.81 13.78 -2.40
C VAL A 77 7.38 13.09 -3.68
N VAL A 78 6.85 13.87 -4.63
CA VAL A 78 6.39 13.38 -5.92
C VAL A 78 7.48 13.47 -6.99
N SER A 79 7.47 12.50 -7.88
CA SER A 79 8.34 12.38 -9.05
C SER A 79 7.49 12.59 -10.31
N PHE A 80 7.73 13.68 -11.03
CA PHE A 80 6.97 14.04 -12.22
C PHE A 80 7.86 14.54 -13.36
N ASN A 81 7.38 14.34 -14.59
CA ASN A 81 7.81 15.03 -15.79
C ASN A 81 6.65 15.88 -16.31
N TYR A 82 6.97 17.03 -16.90
CA TYR A 82 5.95 17.96 -17.39
C TYR A 82 6.45 18.73 -18.60
N VAL A 83 5.50 19.20 -19.40
CA VAL A 83 5.70 20.20 -20.44
C VAL A 83 5.28 21.54 -19.85
N GLY A 84 6.18 22.51 -19.87
CA GLY A 84 5.99 23.82 -19.25
C GLY A 84 7.32 24.44 -18.85
N VAL A 85 7.26 25.57 -18.15
CA VAL A 85 8.44 26.30 -17.65
C VAL A 85 8.61 26.20 -16.14
N LYS A 86 7.51 26.04 -15.39
CA LYS A 86 7.54 25.86 -13.94
C LYS A 86 6.28 25.14 -13.44
N VAL A 87 6.37 24.58 -12.24
CA VAL A 87 5.25 23.97 -11.50
C VAL A 87 5.21 24.58 -10.12
N GLU A 88 4.03 24.97 -9.64
CA GLU A 88 3.84 25.55 -8.30
C GLU A 88 2.69 24.85 -7.56
N VAL A 89 2.78 24.88 -6.22
CA VAL A 89 1.67 24.61 -5.30
C VAL A 89 1.59 25.80 -4.35
N ASN A 90 0.43 26.45 -4.27
CA ASN A 90 0.24 27.66 -3.46
C ASN A 90 1.30 28.75 -3.68
N GLY A 91 1.76 28.91 -4.93
CA GLY A 91 2.80 29.87 -5.31
C GLY A 91 4.23 29.46 -4.95
N VAL A 92 4.45 28.28 -4.36
CA VAL A 92 5.78 27.73 -4.07
C VAL A 92 6.19 26.79 -5.19
N GLU A 93 7.36 27.02 -5.78
CA GLU A 93 7.91 26.19 -6.85
C GLU A 93 8.13 24.73 -6.39
N GLN A 94 7.74 23.80 -7.26
CA GLN A 94 7.81 22.37 -7.03
C GLN A 94 8.94 21.77 -7.86
N ILE A 95 9.93 21.19 -7.18
CA ILE A 95 11.06 20.50 -7.80
C ILE A 95 10.80 19.00 -7.69
N SER A 96 10.71 18.33 -8.83
CA SER A 96 10.53 16.87 -8.92
C SER A 96 11.60 16.15 -8.11
N ASN A 97 11.20 15.13 -7.34
CA ASN A 97 12.06 14.36 -6.43
C ASN A 97 12.61 15.13 -5.21
N VAL A 98 12.20 16.38 -4.98
CA VAL A 98 12.75 17.21 -3.90
C VAL A 98 11.65 17.82 -3.04
N THR A 99 10.70 18.54 -3.63
CA THR A 99 9.69 19.27 -2.85
C THR A 99 8.64 18.31 -2.28
N ALA A 100 8.52 18.30 -0.96
CA ALA A 100 7.50 17.52 -0.25
C ALA A 100 6.23 18.33 -0.03
N ASN A 101 5.08 17.67 -0.06
CA ASN A 101 3.78 18.27 0.23
C ASN A 101 2.96 17.39 1.19
N ASP A 102 2.01 18.04 1.88
CA ASP A 102 0.98 17.37 2.67
C ASP A 102 -0.21 17.04 1.77
N PHE A 103 -0.49 15.75 1.59
CA PHE A 103 -1.62 15.21 0.84
C PHE A 103 -2.73 14.65 1.73
N SER A 104 -2.81 15.06 3.00
CA SER A 104 -3.95 14.77 3.88
C SER A 104 -5.26 15.34 3.34
N GLN A 105 -5.18 16.32 2.44
CA GLN A 105 -6.24 16.86 1.60
C GLN A 105 -5.78 16.94 0.14
N PRO A 106 -6.69 17.08 -0.85
CA PRO A 106 -6.30 17.28 -2.25
C PRO A 106 -5.40 18.51 -2.42
N VAL A 107 -4.35 18.37 -3.24
CA VAL A 107 -3.36 19.42 -3.51
C VAL A 107 -3.49 19.88 -4.96
N THR A 108 -3.62 21.19 -5.17
CA THR A 108 -3.65 21.78 -6.51
C THR A 108 -2.25 22.15 -6.98
N TYR A 109 -1.80 21.52 -8.05
CA TYR A 109 -0.58 21.84 -8.78
C TYR A 109 -0.90 22.71 -9.98
N THR A 110 -0.19 23.83 -10.12
CA THR A 110 -0.31 24.74 -11.28
C THR A 110 0.92 24.58 -12.16
N VAL A 111 0.72 24.15 -13.41
CA VAL A 111 1.78 24.03 -14.42
C VAL A 111 1.70 25.22 -15.35
N PHE A 112 2.82 25.91 -15.55
CA PHE A 112 2.90 27.12 -16.36
C PHE A 112 3.52 26.82 -17.72
N GLY A 113 2.90 27.33 -18.78
CA GLY A 113 3.41 27.22 -20.15
C GLY A 113 4.11 28.48 -20.64
N ILE A 114 4.36 28.54 -21.95
CA ILE A 114 4.87 29.74 -22.66
C ILE A 114 3.74 30.26 -23.53
N ASN A 115 3.43 31.56 -23.41
CA ASN A 115 2.36 32.23 -24.17
C ASN A 115 1.00 31.50 -24.10
N SER A 116 0.73 30.82 -22.98
CA SER A 116 -0.48 30.05 -22.73
C SER A 116 -0.95 30.23 -21.29
N GLU A 117 -2.23 29.99 -21.03
CA GLU A 117 -2.78 30.01 -19.68
C GLU A 117 -2.21 28.85 -18.84
N PRO A 118 -1.93 29.07 -17.54
CA PRO A 118 -1.55 27.99 -16.63
C PRO A 118 -2.63 26.91 -16.56
N ARG A 119 -2.22 25.66 -16.35
CA ARG A 119 -3.14 24.54 -16.13
C ARG A 119 -3.03 24.02 -14.71
N GLU A 120 -4.16 23.94 -14.04
CA GLU A 120 -4.28 23.40 -12.69
C GLU A 120 -4.64 21.92 -12.71
N TYR A 121 -4.02 21.15 -11.81
CA TYR A 121 -4.24 19.74 -11.59
C TYR A 121 -4.55 19.48 -10.13
N THR A 122 -5.64 18.78 -9.86
CA THR A 122 -6.00 18.34 -8.50
C THR A 122 -5.42 16.96 -8.26
N VAL A 123 -4.44 16.88 -7.37
CA VAL A 123 -3.80 15.63 -6.96
C VAL A 123 -4.44 15.14 -5.68
N THR A 124 -5.00 13.92 -5.72
CA THR A 124 -5.56 13.25 -4.54
C THR A 124 -4.81 11.97 -4.27
N ILE A 125 -4.29 11.83 -3.05
CA ILE A 125 -3.62 10.61 -2.61
C ILE A 125 -4.49 9.96 -1.53
N THR A 126 -4.88 8.72 -1.79
CA THR A 126 -5.72 7.93 -0.87
C THR A 126 -4.95 6.73 -0.33
N LYS A 127 -5.38 6.21 0.81
CA LYS A 127 -4.80 5.02 1.43
C LYS A 127 -5.60 3.78 1.04
N LYS A 128 -4.91 2.66 0.81
CA LYS A 128 -5.54 1.33 0.83
C LYS A 128 -6.16 1.07 2.20
N LEU A 129 -7.16 0.18 2.25
CA LEU A 129 -7.67 -0.33 3.51
C LEU A 129 -6.59 -1.16 4.22
N PRO A 130 -6.56 -1.18 5.56
CA PRO A 130 -5.62 -2.00 6.29
C PRO A 130 -5.90 -3.49 6.03
N GLN A 131 -4.83 -4.24 5.85
CA GLN A 131 -4.84 -5.68 5.66
C GLN A 131 -4.59 -6.37 7.00
N LEU A 132 -5.27 -7.50 7.22
CA LEU A 132 -4.96 -8.33 8.37
C LEU A 132 -3.58 -8.99 8.15
N PRO A 133 -2.81 -9.21 9.23
CA PRO A 133 -1.64 -10.07 9.15
C PRO A 133 -2.03 -11.47 8.67
N GLN A 134 -1.15 -12.13 7.94
CA GLN A 134 -1.41 -13.44 7.33
C GLN A 134 -0.51 -14.49 7.96
N VAL A 135 -1.06 -15.66 8.30
CA VAL A 135 -0.34 -16.77 8.91
C VAL A 135 -0.45 -17.98 8.00
N TYR A 136 0.65 -18.36 7.38
CA TYR A 136 0.77 -19.54 6.55
C TYR A 136 1.42 -20.67 7.37
N VAL A 137 0.77 -21.82 7.39
CA VAL A 137 1.29 -23.04 8.01
C VAL A 137 1.34 -24.15 6.97
N GLU A 138 2.51 -24.77 6.82
CA GLU A 138 2.67 -26.01 6.06
C GLU A 138 3.01 -27.14 7.03
N VAL A 139 2.15 -28.16 7.06
CA VAL A 139 2.33 -29.34 7.92
C VAL A 139 3.13 -30.39 7.18
N GLU A 140 4.03 -31.08 7.88
CA GLU A 140 4.77 -32.22 7.33
C GLU A 140 3.79 -33.26 6.77
N GLY A 141 4.06 -33.71 5.54
CA GLY A 141 3.16 -34.59 4.77
C GLY A 141 2.01 -33.87 4.05
N ARG A 142 1.83 -32.56 4.24
CA ARG A 142 0.82 -31.71 3.58
C ARG A 142 -0.61 -32.24 3.68
N GLN A 143 -0.98 -32.75 4.85
CA GLN A 143 -2.30 -33.31 5.12
C GLN A 143 -2.99 -32.55 6.26
N GLU A 144 -4.31 -32.42 6.17
CA GLU A 144 -5.11 -31.90 7.29
C GLU A 144 -5.06 -32.86 8.50
N TYR A 145 -5.34 -32.31 9.68
CA TYR A 145 -5.48 -33.11 10.89
C TYR A 145 -6.80 -33.86 10.88
N ARG A 146 -6.72 -35.18 10.94
CA ARG A 146 -7.87 -36.01 11.27
C ARG A 146 -8.24 -35.86 12.75
N ASP A 147 -9.45 -36.28 13.10
CA ASP A 147 -9.95 -36.15 14.47
C ASP A 147 -9.18 -37.01 15.48
N ASP A 148 -8.73 -38.20 15.05
CA ASP A 148 -7.87 -39.10 15.83
C ASP A 148 -6.45 -38.54 16.05
N GLU A 149 -6.05 -37.54 15.26
CA GLU A 149 -4.71 -36.95 15.31
C GLU A 149 -4.66 -35.64 16.11
N LYS A 150 -5.77 -35.25 16.76
CA LYS A 150 -5.90 -34.00 17.53
C LYS A 150 -4.75 -33.75 18.50
N GLU A 151 -4.34 -34.76 19.25
CA GLU A 151 -3.30 -34.63 20.28
C GLU A 151 -1.88 -34.91 19.77
N THR A 152 -1.76 -35.30 18.50
CA THR A 152 -0.49 -35.63 17.86
C THR A 152 0.19 -34.36 17.39
N TYR A 153 1.42 -34.12 17.84
CA TYR A 153 2.26 -33.06 17.27
C TYR A 153 2.78 -33.50 15.90
N LYS A 154 2.64 -32.63 14.89
CA LYS A 154 3.28 -32.76 13.58
C LYS A 154 4.18 -31.56 13.35
N LYS A 155 5.31 -31.76 12.67
CA LYS A 155 6.21 -30.67 12.32
C LYS A 155 5.55 -29.70 11.34
N ILE A 156 5.87 -28.42 11.49
CA ILE A 156 5.37 -27.36 10.63
C ILE A 156 6.48 -26.40 10.21
N THR A 157 6.31 -25.78 9.05
CA THR A 157 6.90 -24.47 8.76
C THR A 157 5.82 -23.40 8.92
N LEU A 158 6.21 -22.27 9.52
CA LEU A 158 5.35 -21.14 9.80
C LEU A 158 5.90 -19.91 9.07
N LYS A 159 5.04 -19.21 8.35
CA LYS A 159 5.32 -17.89 7.79
C LYS A 159 4.25 -16.92 8.25
N VAL A 160 4.65 -15.85 8.92
CA VAL A 160 3.77 -14.77 9.37
C VAL A 160 4.09 -13.51 8.56
N MET A 161 3.07 -12.91 7.96
CA MET A 161 3.17 -11.68 7.19
C MET A 161 2.42 -10.56 7.90
N ASP A 162 3.00 -9.38 7.95
CA ASP A 162 2.35 -8.12 8.31
C ASP A 162 2.44 -7.17 7.10
N PRO A 163 1.52 -7.29 6.11
CA PRO A 163 1.66 -6.63 4.81
C PRO A 163 1.78 -5.10 4.90
N ASP A 164 1.14 -4.51 5.89
CA ASP A 164 1.15 -3.06 6.14
C ASP A 164 2.11 -2.67 7.27
N ASN A 165 2.94 -3.58 7.79
CA ASN A 165 3.86 -3.33 8.92
C ASN A 165 3.18 -2.61 10.10
N LEU A 166 1.93 -2.96 10.38
CA LEU A 166 1.13 -2.29 11.41
C LEU A 166 1.54 -2.72 12.82
N TYR A 167 2.01 -3.96 12.95
CA TYR A 167 2.43 -4.59 14.19
C TYR A 167 3.94 -4.71 14.27
N THR A 168 4.64 -5.00 13.17
CA THR A 168 6.09 -5.25 13.13
C THR A 168 6.83 -4.35 12.14
N SER A 169 8.12 -4.09 12.39
CA SER A 169 8.97 -3.32 11.46
C SER A 169 9.38 -4.12 10.22
N THR A 170 9.28 -5.44 10.27
CA THR A 170 9.54 -6.34 9.15
C THR A 170 8.23 -6.94 8.66
N THR A 171 8.09 -7.06 7.34
CA THR A 171 6.87 -7.58 6.71
C THR A 171 6.73 -9.09 6.83
N GLU A 172 7.82 -9.83 6.99
CA GLU A 172 7.81 -11.29 6.99
C GLU A 172 8.62 -11.84 8.18
N PHE A 173 8.07 -12.88 8.81
CA PHE A 173 8.71 -13.70 9.82
C PHE A 173 8.54 -15.18 9.46
N ASN A 174 9.63 -15.95 9.50
CA ASN A 174 9.63 -17.38 9.23
C ASN A 174 10.14 -18.16 10.44
N ALA A 175 9.52 -19.29 10.74
CA ALA A 175 9.94 -20.20 11.79
C ALA A 175 9.59 -21.65 11.47
N ILE A 176 10.18 -22.56 12.25
CA ILE A 176 9.83 -23.97 12.28
C ILE A 176 9.35 -24.33 13.69
N GLY A 177 8.59 -25.42 13.77
CA GLY A 177 8.13 -25.95 15.04
C GLY A 177 7.17 -27.11 14.87
N GLU A 178 6.30 -27.28 15.85
CA GLU A 178 5.31 -28.34 15.91
C GLU A 178 3.92 -27.74 16.09
N MET A 179 2.91 -28.36 15.50
CA MET A 179 1.51 -28.01 15.69
C MET A 179 0.73 -29.22 16.18
N LYS A 180 -0.31 -29.00 16.97
CA LYS A 180 -1.34 -29.99 17.24
C LYS A 180 -2.72 -29.35 17.31
N GLY A 181 -3.75 -30.18 17.32
CA GLY A 181 -5.10 -29.73 17.58
C GLY A 181 -5.29 -29.13 18.96
N ARG A 182 -6.27 -28.23 19.08
CA ARG A 182 -6.63 -27.58 20.34
C ARG A 182 -8.14 -27.65 20.58
N GLY A 183 -8.52 -27.47 21.84
CA GLY A 183 -9.92 -27.33 22.24
C GLY A 183 -10.57 -28.65 22.62
N ASN A 184 -11.87 -28.61 22.83
CA ASN A 184 -12.67 -29.79 23.12
C ASN A 184 -13.83 -29.87 22.12
N SER A 185 -15.02 -29.35 22.47
CA SER A 185 -16.16 -29.27 21.56
C SER A 185 -15.87 -28.50 20.26
N THR A 186 -14.96 -27.53 20.30
CA THR A 186 -14.54 -26.73 19.13
C THR A 186 -13.66 -27.47 18.13
N TRP A 187 -13.35 -28.74 18.36
CA TRP A 187 -12.54 -29.55 17.45
C TRP A 187 -13.41 -30.47 16.58
N TYR A 188 -14.46 -31.04 17.15
CA TYR A 188 -15.24 -32.10 16.53
C TYR A 188 -16.41 -31.53 15.71
N GLY A 189 -16.61 -32.09 14.51
CA GLY A 189 -17.76 -31.74 13.66
C GLY A 189 -17.76 -30.30 13.15
N VAL A 190 -16.60 -29.63 13.15
CA VAL A 190 -16.43 -28.27 12.62
C VAL A 190 -15.40 -28.24 11.50
N PRO A 191 -15.66 -27.49 10.42
CA PRO A 191 -14.69 -27.36 9.32
C PRO A 191 -13.46 -26.53 9.74
N LYS A 192 -13.64 -25.59 10.67
CA LYS A 192 -12.58 -24.69 11.13
C LYS A 192 -12.07 -25.09 12.51
N LYS A 193 -10.97 -25.82 12.54
CA LYS A 193 -10.37 -26.34 13.78
C LYS A 193 -9.37 -25.34 14.39
N PRO A 194 -9.34 -25.21 15.73
CA PRO A 194 -8.31 -24.45 16.42
C PRO A 194 -7.06 -25.30 16.66
N TYR A 195 -5.90 -24.65 16.66
CA TYR A 195 -4.60 -25.31 16.79
C TYR A 195 -3.75 -24.69 17.89
N ARG A 196 -2.79 -25.46 18.39
CA ARG A 196 -1.67 -24.97 19.20
C ARG A 196 -0.39 -25.13 18.40
N ILE A 197 0.36 -24.05 18.27
CA ILE A 197 1.70 -24.02 17.71
C ILE A 197 2.72 -23.98 18.85
N LYS A 198 3.81 -24.71 18.68
CA LYS A 198 4.99 -24.70 19.52
C LYS A 198 6.22 -24.50 18.63
N LEU A 199 6.78 -23.30 18.63
CA LEU A 199 7.99 -22.96 17.89
C LEU A 199 9.21 -23.64 18.52
N ASP A 200 10.19 -23.99 17.69
CA ASP A 200 11.46 -24.54 18.18
C ASP A 200 12.22 -23.49 19.01
N GLU A 201 12.19 -22.23 18.57
CA GLU A 201 12.80 -21.08 19.24
C GLU A 201 11.77 -20.07 19.73
N LYS A 202 12.04 -19.48 20.91
CA LYS A 202 11.21 -18.40 21.47
C LYS A 202 11.28 -17.20 20.53
N SER A 203 10.13 -16.73 20.08
CA SER A 203 10.03 -15.62 19.12
C SER A 203 8.89 -14.69 19.51
N SER A 204 8.97 -13.42 19.13
CA SER A 204 7.82 -12.51 19.21
C SER A 204 7.08 -12.54 17.87
N LEU A 205 5.76 -12.75 17.91
CA LEU A 205 4.90 -12.70 16.73
C LEU A 205 4.01 -11.46 16.80
N LEU A 206 4.00 -10.62 15.76
CA LEU A 206 3.12 -9.43 15.66
C LEU A 206 3.23 -8.49 16.88
N SER A 207 4.47 -8.27 17.35
CA SER A 207 4.78 -7.47 18.55
C SER A 207 4.06 -7.93 19.82
N MET A 208 3.74 -9.23 19.92
CA MET A 208 3.30 -9.86 21.16
C MET A 208 4.51 -10.29 22.02
N SER A 209 4.29 -10.87 23.20
CA SER A 209 5.42 -11.28 24.04
C SER A 209 6.23 -12.40 23.38
N THR A 210 7.43 -12.64 23.89
CA THR A 210 8.34 -13.65 23.34
C THR A 210 8.04 -15.01 23.95
N ASP A 211 7.45 -15.92 23.16
CA ASP A 211 7.10 -17.28 23.59
C ASP A 211 7.40 -18.33 22.52
N LYS A 212 7.42 -19.61 22.93
CA LYS A 212 7.37 -20.77 22.03
C LYS A 212 5.94 -21.17 21.72
N ASN A 213 4.99 -20.94 22.63
CA ASN A 213 3.65 -21.49 22.54
C ASN A 213 2.63 -20.44 22.10
N TRP A 214 1.91 -20.77 21.04
CA TRP A 214 0.92 -19.89 20.44
C TRP A 214 -0.37 -20.65 20.20
N ALA A 215 -1.52 -19.99 20.38
CA ALA A 215 -2.81 -20.56 20.05
C ALA A 215 -3.39 -19.90 18.80
N LEU A 216 -3.85 -20.72 17.87
CA LEU A 216 -4.70 -20.32 16.75
C LEU A 216 -6.15 -20.64 17.09
N LEU A 217 -6.93 -19.62 17.45
CA LEU A 217 -8.35 -19.82 17.77
C LEU A 217 -9.22 -19.57 16.54
N ALA A 218 -10.04 -20.57 16.22
CA ALA A 218 -10.97 -20.51 15.10
C ALA A 218 -12.20 -19.63 15.36
N ASN A 219 -12.63 -19.51 16.62
CA ASN A 219 -13.85 -18.83 17.05
C ASN A 219 -15.11 -19.22 16.24
N PHE A 220 -15.19 -20.45 15.73
CA PHE A 220 -16.21 -20.89 14.76
C PHE A 220 -17.67 -20.68 15.23
N TYR A 221 -17.94 -20.86 16.52
CA TYR A 221 -19.27 -20.67 17.10
C TYR A 221 -19.59 -19.20 17.43
N ASP A 222 -18.57 -18.34 17.53
CA ASP A 222 -18.75 -16.91 17.71
C ASP A 222 -18.98 -16.24 16.34
N LYS A 223 -20.24 -16.01 15.99
CA LYS A 223 -20.62 -15.36 14.72
C LYS A 223 -20.12 -13.93 14.56
N THR A 224 -19.74 -13.27 15.65
CA THR A 224 -19.15 -11.93 15.58
C THR A 224 -17.64 -11.99 15.39
N LEU A 225 -17.01 -13.10 15.82
CA LEU A 225 -15.57 -13.28 15.97
C LEU A 225 -14.92 -12.31 16.96
N LEU A 226 -15.68 -11.40 17.59
CA LEU A 226 -15.14 -10.32 18.41
C LEU A 226 -15.17 -10.62 19.91
N ARG A 227 -15.93 -11.60 20.40
CA ARG A 227 -16.19 -11.72 21.85
C ARG A 227 -14.93 -11.93 22.67
N ASN A 228 -14.01 -12.78 22.21
CA ASN A 228 -12.73 -13.00 22.89
C ASN A 228 -11.85 -11.74 22.86
N LEU A 229 -11.76 -11.07 21.71
CA LEU A 229 -11.00 -9.83 21.58
C LEU A 229 -11.57 -8.74 22.49
N THR A 230 -12.89 -8.53 22.46
CA THR A 230 -13.58 -7.57 23.33
C THR A 230 -13.33 -7.88 24.81
N ALA A 231 -13.40 -9.15 25.22
CA ALA A 231 -13.12 -9.53 26.60
C ALA A 231 -11.68 -9.21 27.02
N PHE A 232 -10.70 -9.49 26.16
CA PHE A 232 -9.30 -9.15 26.43
C PHE A 232 -9.07 -7.63 26.43
N GLU A 233 -9.70 -6.87 25.54
CA GLU A 233 -9.58 -5.40 25.58
C GLU A 233 -10.22 -4.82 26.85
N ILE A 234 -11.38 -5.33 27.29
CA ILE A 234 -11.98 -4.93 28.58
C ILE A 234 -11.03 -5.25 29.73
N SER A 235 -10.42 -6.44 29.74
CA SER A 235 -9.45 -6.86 30.76
C SER A 235 -8.23 -5.92 30.83
N LYS A 236 -7.74 -5.42 29.69
CA LYS A 236 -6.69 -4.38 29.66
C LYS A 236 -7.18 -3.04 30.19
N ILE A 237 -8.37 -2.60 29.80
CA ILE A 237 -8.96 -1.31 30.22
C ILE A 237 -9.15 -1.25 31.73
N VAL A 238 -9.54 -2.37 32.36
CA VAL A 238 -9.69 -2.47 33.82
C VAL A 238 -8.41 -2.90 34.53
N GLU A 239 -7.27 -2.89 33.83
CA GLU A 239 -5.94 -3.15 34.37
C GLU A 239 -5.81 -4.49 35.13
N MET A 240 -6.43 -5.56 34.60
CA MET A 240 -6.26 -6.87 35.19
C MET A 240 -4.78 -7.27 35.22
N PRO A 241 -4.28 -7.93 36.29
CA PRO A 241 -2.86 -8.26 36.46
C PRO A 241 -2.26 -9.05 35.29
N TRP A 242 -3.09 -9.80 34.58
CA TRP A 242 -2.70 -10.52 33.40
C TRP A 242 -3.83 -10.57 32.37
N THR A 243 -3.50 -10.23 31.12
CA THR A 243 -4.41 -10.29 29.99
C THR A 243 -3.66 -10.83 28.75
N PRO A 244 -4.17 -11.86 28.06
CA PRO A 244 -3.58 -12.32 26.81
C PRO A 244 -3.57 -11.21 25.76
N LYS A 245 -2.48 -11.10 25.00
CA LYS A 245 -2.50 -10.34 23.75
C LYS A 245 -3.03 -11.24 22.63
N SER A 246 -3.89 -10.68 21.79
CA SER A 246 -4.48 -11.36 20.66
C SER A 246 -4.50 -10.47 19.44
N VAL A 247 -4.19 -11.03 18.27
CA VAL A 247 -4.30 -10.36 16.97
C VAL A 247 -5.15 -11.19 16.02
N SER A 248 -6.06 -10.53 15.30
CA SER A 248 -6.83 -11.12 14.20
C SER A 248 -5.93 -11.27 12.98
N VAL A 249 -5.90 -12.46 12.39
CA VAL A 249 -5.07 -12.81 11.24
C VAL A 249 -5.88 -13.57 10.20
N ASP A 250 -5.50 -13.46 8.93
CA ASP A 250 -5.91 -14.43 7.92
C ASP A 250 -5.00 -15.65 8.00
N TYR A 251 -5.56 -16.85 7.96
CA TYR A 251 -4.79 -18.08 8.15
C TYR A 251 -4.91 -19.01 6.96
N TYR A 252 -3.78 -19.58 6.55
CA TYR A 252 -3.66 -20.45 5.40
C TYR A 252 -2.97 -21.75 5.82
N LEU A 253 -3.67 -22.87 5.65
CA LEU A 253 -3.10 -24.20 5.86
C LEU A 253 -2.76 -24.83 4.51
N LYS A 254 -1.47 -24.97 4.22
CA LYS A 254 -1.00 -25.55 2.98
C LYS A 254 -1.07 -27.07 3.06
N ILE A 255 -1.95 -27.66 2.24
CA ILE A 255 -2.16 -29.10 2.11
C ILE A 255 -2.14 -29.50 0.64
N GLU A 256 -1.78 -30.74 0.37
CA GLU A 256 -1.87 -31.35 -0.96
C GLU A 256 -3.15 -32.19 -1.02
N PHE A 257 -3.99 -31.93 -2.02
CA PHE A 257 -5.14 -32.78 -2.30
C PHE A 257 -5.24 -33.06 -3.80
N GLU A 258 -5.76 -34.24 -4.11
CA GLU A 258 -5.98 -34.68 -5.49
C GLU A 258 -7.46 -34.49 -5.84
N ILE A 259 -7.74 -33.69 -6.88
CA ILE A 259 -9.05 -33.66 -7.53
C ILE A 259 -8.88 -34.25 -8.94
N GLY A 260 -9.32 -35.49 -9.13
CA GLY A 260 -9.12 -36.21 -10.39
C GLY A 260 -7.64 -36.48 -10.67
N ARG A 261 -7.10 -36.00 -11.81
CA ARG A 261 -5.67 -36.12 -12.18
C ARG A 261 -4.84 -34.88 -11.85
N GLN A 262 -5.41 -33.86 -11.22
CA GLN A 262 -4.67 -32.65 -10.85
C GLN A 262 -4.36 -32.61 -9.35
N LYS A 263 -3.10 -32.32 -9.05
CA LYS A 263 -2.60 -32.06 -7.69
C LYS A 263 -2.75 -30.57 -7.40
N ASN A 264 -3.57 -30.23 -6.41
CA ASN A 264 -3.72 -28.87 -5.91
C ASN A 264 -3.00 -28.74 -4.56
N VAL A 265 -2.42 -27.57 -4.30
CA VAL A 265 -1.40 -27.40 -3.22
C VAL A 265 -1.89 -26.51 -2.07
N PHE A 266 -3.11 -25.97 -2.12
CA PHE A 266 -3.64 -25.09 -1.07
C PHE A 266 -5.10 -25.38 -0.75
N CYS A 267 -5.41 -25.69 0.52
CA CYS A 267 -6.73 -25.35 1.06
C CYS A 267 -6.66 -23.94 1.61
N GLU A 268 -7.27 -23.02 0.87
CA GLU A 268 -7.50 -21.68 1.37
C GLU A 268 -8.69 -21.70 2.33
N TRP A 269 -8.40 -21.62 3.63
CA TRP A 269 -9.41 -21.34 4.63
C TRP A 269 -9.42 -19.82 4.87
N HIS A 270 -10.11 -19.04 4.03
CA HIS A 270 -10.26 -17.59 4.23
C HIS A 270 -11.14 -17.32 5.47
N PHE A 271 -10.53 -17.28 6.66
CA PHE A 271 -11.24 -17.05 7.91
C PHE A 271 -10.35 -16.33 8.93
N ILE A 272 -10.88 -15.25 9.52
CA ILE A 272 -10.26 -14.48 10.62
C ILE A 272 -9.95 -15.44 11.79
N ILE A 273 -8.66 -15.69 12.04
CA ILE A 273 -8.13 -16.56 13.09
C ILE A 273 -7.37 -15.71 14.09
N PHE A 274 -7.35 -16.11 15.35
CA PHE A 274 -6.69 -15.34 16.42
C PHE A 274 -5.38 -15.99 16.77
N LEU A 275 -4.30 -15.24 16.74
CA LEU A 275 -3.04 -15.63 17.35
C LEU A 275 -3.01 -15.08 18.78
N VAL A 276 -2.99 -15.98 19.77
CA VAL A 276 -3.00 -15.62 21.19
C VAL A 276 -1.70 -16.06 21.85
N ASP A 277 -1.13 -15.13 22.60
CA ASP A 277 0.04 -15.31 23.44
C ASP A 277 -0.28 -16.18 24.67
N MET A 278 0.54 -17.19 24.94
CA MET A 278 0.35 -18.15 26.03
C MET A 278 1.58 -18.26 26.93
N PRO A 279 1.91 -17.23 27.72
CA PRO A 279 2.97 -17.33 28.72
C PRO A 279 2.65 -18.45 29.71
N LEU A 280 3.67 -19.26 30.01
CA LEU A 280 3.62 -20.21 31.11
C LEU A 280 3.42 -19.42 32.41
N PHE A 281 2.35 -19.71 33.14
CA PHE A 281 2.14 -19.19 34.49
C PHE A 281 3.35 -19.54 35.37
N SER A 282 4.18 -18.55 35.71
CA SER A 282 4.83 -18.54 37.01
C SER A 282 3.80 -18.01 37.98
N ALA A 283 3.30 -18.85 38.89
CA ALA A 283 2.44 -18.40 39.98
C ALA A 283 3.14 -17.23 40.71
N PRO A 284 2.44 -16.15 41.08
CA PRO A 284 3.05 -15.13 41.91
C PRO A 284 3.46 -15.79 43.24
N GLU A 285 4.73 -15.62 43.63
CA GLU A 285 5.14 -15.90 44.99
C GLU A 285 4.29 -15.03 45.91
N ASN A 286 3.48 -15.69 46.73
CA ASN A 286 2.61 -15.05 47.70
C ASN A 286 3.45 -14.17 48.63
N HIS A 287 3.29 -12.86 48.52
CA HIS A 287 3.58 -11.95 49.62
C HIS A 287 2.26 -11.65 50.35
N PHE A 288 2.03 -12.40 51.42
CA PHE A 288 1.28 -11.93 52.59
C PHE A 288 2.28 -11.42 53.63
#